data_AF-A0A7S0THJ0-F1
#
_entry.id   AF-A0A7S0THJ0-F1
#
_cell.length_a   1.000
_cell.length_b   1.000
_cell.length_c   1.000
_cell.angle_alpha   90.00
_cell.angle_beta   90.00
_cell.angle_gamma   90.00
#
_symmetry.space_group_name_H-M   'P 1'
#
loop_
_entity.id
_entity.type
_entity.pdbx_description
1 polymer ?
#
loop_
_entity_poly.entity_id
_entity_poly.type
_entity_poly.pdbx_seq_one_letter_code
_entity_poly.pdbx_strand_id
1 'polypeptide(L)'
;LCKSIRDVCLGVSECCMRSSDLSIRLKAMTIWSYIFDDADLLTLIGYDAQKNVFAQSDRFVGVTVGIMKFVLNHFRVQFHDLKSFETEEEWQSSRNNLKCIISRLLQQCFVLCPLKGMECIGQFSMSVLSGQPDAQHVNSIGHCTIQNTQYVALDGLGDIYRIVFENSIRYATHKHSIHAFKAKKNTTAQRVTLIDESAFDGDSPLLMMAQQLHALVLKYDCARDTQLSSRIYPLLSAMIPLYSRRTQCLQLTFDRLLTDFQLKLPLNPSSADAFDIKCNAVACKRRTAFALLHIAKRIPHVCVQFIQPIWK
;
A
#
# COMPACT_ATOMS: atom_id res chain seq x y z
N LEU A 1 -36.10 -13.00 -13.81
CA LEU A 1 -36.07 -12.93 -12.34
C LEU A 1 -34.66 -12.61 -11.79
N CYS A 2 -33.62 -13.38 -12.11
CA CYS A 2 -32.26 -13.16 -11.60
C CYS A 2 -31.65 -11.78 -11.94
N LYS A 3 -31.93 -11.23 -13.12
CA LYS A 3 -31.47 -9.89 -13.52
C LYS A 3 -32.10 -8.79 -12.66
N SER A 4 -33.39 -8.90 -12.38
CA SER A 4 -34.14 -7.95 -11.53
C SER A 4 -33.67 -7.99 -10.06
N ILE A 5 -33.39 -9.17 -9.52
CA ILE A 5 -32.81 -9.30 -8.15
C ILE A 5 -31.40 -8.71 -8.10
N ARG A 6 -30.57 -8.98 -9.11
CA ARG A 6 -29.22 -8.41 -9.22
C ARG A 6 -29.26 -6.89 -9.25
N ASP A 7 -30.12 -6.31 -10.09
CA ASP A 7 -30.24 -4.86 -10.23
C ASP A 7 -30.74 -4.19 -8.94
N VAL A 8 -31.66 -4.82 -8.20
CA VAL A 8 -32.10 -4.37 -6.88
C VAL A 8 -30.98 -4.46 -5.85
N CYS A 9 -30.23 -5.56 -5.79
CA CYS A 9 -29.09 -5.71 -4.89
C CYS A 9 -28.00 -4.67 -5.19
N LEU A 10 -27.73 -4.39 -6.46
CA LEU A 10 -26.78 -3.34 -6.88
C LEU A 10 -27.28 -1.94 -6.47
N GLY A 11 -28.56 -1.63 -6.67
CA GLY A 11 -29.14 -0.34 -6.25
C GLY A 11 -29.11 -0.12 -4.73
N VAL A 12 -29.49 -1.13 -3.94
CA VAL A 12 -29.46 -1.05 -2.46
C VAL A 12 -28.04 -0.91 -1.95
N SER A 13 -27.12 -1.73 -2.47
CA SER A 13 -25.72 -1.66 -2.07
C SER A 13 -25.06 -0.35 -2.50
N GLU A 14 -25.41 0.24 -3.66
CA GLU A 14 -24.96 1.57 -4.06
C GLU A 14 -25.40 2.65 -3.04
N CYS A 15 -26.65 2.61 -2.58
CA CYS A 15 -27.12 3.51 -1.53
C CYS A 15 -26.33 3.30 -0.23
N CYS A 16 -26.08 2.05 0.17
CA CYS A 16 -25.29 1.73 1.35
C CYS A 16 -23.83 2.23 1.24
N MET A 17 -23.26 2.25 0.03
CA MET A 17 -21.91 2.76 -0.23
C MET A 17 -21.77 4.26 0.01
N ARG A 18 -22.88 5.01 -0.01
CA ARG A 18 -22.94 6.44 0.30
C ARG A 18 -23.13 6.73 1.80
N SER A 19 -23.37 5.71 2.62
CA SER A 19 -23.55 5.85 4.08
C SER A 19 -22.33 6.52 4.74
N SER A 20 -22.52 7.26 5.83
CA SER A 20 -21.39 7.74 6.66
C SER A 20 -20.75 6.63 7.49
N ASP A 21 -21.45 5.50 7.68
CA ASP A 21 -20.98 4.35 8.46
C ASP A 21 -20.10 3.41 7.61
N LEU A 22 -18.84 3.26 8.03
CA LEU A 22 -17.84 2.40 7.37
C LEU A 22 -18.21 0.91 7.39
N SER A 23 -18.91 0.43 8.43
CA SER A 23 -19.40 -0.94 8.53
C SER A 23 -20.47 -1.23 7.48
N ILE A 24 -21.36 -0.26 7.25
CA ILE A 24 -22.39 -0.35 6.20
C ILE A 24 -21.73 -0.37 4.82
N ARG A 25 -20.74 0.49 4.56
CA ARG A 25 -19.97 0.47 3.31
C ARG A 25 -19.27 -0.88 3.09
N LEU A 26 -18.63 -1.44 4.13
CA LEU A 26 -17.93 -2.72 4.02
C LEU A 26 -18.87 -3.89 3.70
N LYS A 27 -20.05 -3.92 4.34
CA LYS A 27 -21.09 -4.91 4.02
C LYS A 27 -21.58 -4.77 2.59
N ALA A 28 -21.79 -3.53 2.13
CA ALA A 28 -22.16 -3.26 0.74
C ALA A 28 -21.09 -3.74 -0.23
N MET A 29 -19.82 -3.40 -0.01
CA MET A 29 -18.70 -3.90 -0.85
C MET A 29 -18.61 -5.43 -0.88
N THR A 30 -18.85 -6.07 0.26
CA THR A 30 -18.87 -7.53 0.34
C THR A 30 -19.96 -8.12 -0.57
N ILE A 31 -21.15 -7.51 -0.60
CA ILE A 31 -22.24 -7.91 -1.52
C ILE A 31 -21.79 -7.77 -2.98
N TRP A 32 -21.13 -6.66 -3.34
CA TRP A 32 -20.57 -6.49 -4.69
C TRP A 32 -19.55 -7.59 -5.01
N SER A 33 -18.57 -7.85 -4.14
CA SER A 33 -17.59 -8.92 -4.32
C SER A 33 -18.25 -10.29 -4.55
N TYR A 34 -19.31 -10.61 -3.80
CA TYR A 34 -20.07 -11.86 -4.00
C TYR A 34 -20.79 -11.91 -5.34
N ILE A 35 -21.41 -10.81 -5.78
CA ILE A 35 -22.08 -10.72 -7.08
C ILE A 35 -21.07 -10.90 -8.23
N PHE A 36 -19.84 -10.42 -8.03
CA PHE A 36 -18.75 -10.50 -8.99
C PHE A 36 -18.08 -11.89 -9.06
N ASP A 37 -18.04 -12.66 -7.96
CA ASP A 37 -17.48 -14.02 -7.93
C ASP A 37 -18.31 -15.04 -8.73
N ASP A 38 -19.60 -14.77 -8.98
CA ASP A 38 -20.56 -15.70 -9.62
C ASP A 38 -20.81 -15.38 -11.11
N ALA A 39 -20.18 -14.32 -11.63
CA ALA A 39 -20.18 -13.94 -13.03
C ALA A 39 -18.75 -13.92 -13.56
N ASP A 40 -18.56 -14.15 -14.85
CA ASP A 40 -17.25 -13.96 -15.49
C ASP A 40 -16.81 -12.51 -15.23
N LEU A 41 -15.83 -12.35 -14.33
CA LEU A 41 -15.48 -11.09 -13.67
C LEU A 41 -15.24 -9.99 -14.70
N LEU A 42 -14.58 -10.37 -15.81
CA LEU A 42 -14.27 -9.54 -16.96
C LEU A 42 -15.53 -9.01 -17.64
N THR A 43 -16.54 -9.84 -17.84
CA THR A 43 -17.80 -9.48 -18.50
C THR A 43 -18.66 -8.56 -17.63
N LEU A 44 -18.59 -8.68 -16.30
CA LEU A 44 -19.36 -7.85 -15.36
C LEU A 44 -18.67 -6.53 -15.00
N ILE A 45 -17.33 -6.47 -15.01
CA ILE A 45 -16.56 -5.22 -14.96
C ILE A 45 -16.40 -4.58 -16.35
N GLY A 46 -17.12 -5.09 -17.35
CA GLY A 46 -17.15 -4.59 -18.71
C GLY A 46 -15.82 -4.69 -19.46
N TYR A 47 -14.84 -5.46 -18.98
CA TYR A 47 -13.62 -5.72 -19.72
C TYR A 47 -13.94 -6.43 -21.04
N ASP A 48 -13.88 -5.66 -22.11
CA ASP A 48 -13.94 -6.15 -23.48
C ASP A 48 -12.55 -6.69 -23.83
N ALA A 49 -12.38 -8.01 -23.73
CA ALA A 49 -11.13 -8.69 -24.04
C ALA A 49 -10.68 -8.50 -25.51
N GLN A 50 -11.58 -8.15 -26.42
CA GLN A 50 -11.25 -7.90 -27.83
C GLN A 50 -10.71 -6.48 -28.05
N LYS A 51 -11.15 -5.52 -27.24
CA LYS A 51 -10.72 -4.11 -27.32
C LYS A 51 -9.69 -3.73 -26.24
N ASN A 52 -9.49 -4.60 -25.24
CA ASN A 52 -8.66 -4.34 -24.08
C ASN A 52 -9.13 -3.11 -23.26
N VAL A 53 -10.45 -2.92 -23.10
CA VAL A 53 -11.06 -1.75 -22.44
C VAL A 53 -12.12 -2.17 -21.43
N PHE A 54 -12.20 -1.47 -20.30
CA PHE A 54 -13.22 -1.70 -19.25
C PHE A 54 -14.47 -0.83 -19.47
N ALA A 55 -15.60 -1.44 -19.81
CA ALA A 55 -16.95 -0.87 -19.88
C ALA A 55 -17.68 -0.97 -18.52
N GLN A 56 -17.06 -0.49 -17.45
CA GLN A 56 -17.78 -0.32 -16.18
C GLN A 56 -18.79 0.84 -16.32
N SER A 57 -19.91 0.81 -15.60
CA SER A 57 -20.76 2.00 -15.52
C SER A 57 -19.98 3.12 -14.81
N ASP A 58 -19.97 4.33 -15.38
CA ASP A 58 -19.28 5.48 -14.80
C ASP A 58 -19.67 5.72 -13.33
N ARG A 59 -20.89 5.32 -12.95
CA ARG A 59 -21.41 5.39 -11.58
C ARG A 59 -20.67 4.45 -10.63
N PHE A 60 -20.41 3.20 -11.03
CA PHE A 60 -19.67 2.24 -10.21
C PHE A 60 -18.22 2.68 -9.99
N VAL A 61 -17.57 3.14 -11.05
CA VAL A 61 -16.22 3.71 -10.98
C VAL A 61 -16.21 4.90 -10.03
N GLY A 62 -17.18 5.81 -10.16
CA GLY A 62 -17.31 6.99 -9.32
C GLY A 62 -17.45 6.66 -7.83
N VAL A 63 -18.28 5.67 -7.48
CA VAL A 63 -18.47 5.23 -6.08
C VAL A 63 -17.20 4.59 -5.52
N THR A 64 -16.58 3.67 -6.27
CA THR A 64 -15.36 2.97 -5.83
C THR A 64 -14.20 3.95 -5.66
N VAL A 65 -14.01 4.85 -6.63
CA VAL A 65 -13.01 5.93 -6.55
C VAL A 65 -13.29 6.88 -5.39
N GLY A 66 -14.55 7.25 -5.15
CA GLY A 66 -14.96 8.10 -4.03
C GLY A 66 -14.61 7.48 -2.68
N ILE A 67 -14.87 6.18 -2.50
CA ILE A 67 -14.51 5.46 -1.28
C ILE A 67 -13.00 5.31 -1.14
N MET A 68 -12.28 5.01 -2.21
CA MET A 68 -10.81 4.96 -2.16
C MET A 68 -10.24 6.30 -1.73
N LYS A 69 -10.68 7.42 -2.32
CA LYS A 69 -10.22 8.76 -1.90
C LYS A 69 -10.54 9.05 -0.45
N PHE A 70 -11.75 8.70 0.01
CA PHE A 70 -12.15 8.83 1.42
C PHE A 70 -11.24 8.02 2.36
N VAL A 71 -10.97 6.76 2.01
CA VAL A 71 -10.10 5.85 2.76
C VAL A 71 -8.65 6.35 2.76
N LEU A 72 -8.13 6.76 1.61
CA LEU A 72 -6.78 7.32 1.49
C LEU A 72 -6.61 8.56 2.36
N ASN A 73 -7.62 9.43 2.43
CA ASN A 73 -7.58 10.59 3.33
C ASN A 73 -7.50 10.19 4.81
N HIS A 74 -8.10 9.07 5.24
CA HIS A 74 -7.98 8.58 6.62
C HIS A 74 -6.55 8.22 7.01
N PHE A 75 -5.69 7.89 6.04
CA PHE A 75 -4.28 7.62 6.30
C PHE A 75 -3.43 8.88 6.53
N ARG A 76 -3.99 10.09 6.36
CA ARG A 76 -3.30 11.38 6.60
C ARG A 76 -3.76 12.10 7.87
N VAL A 77 -4.86 11.68 8.49
CA VAL A 77 -5.50 12.44 9.57
C VAL A 77 -4.61 12.46 10.82
N GLN A 78 -4.38 13.65 11.37
CA GLN A 78 -3.63 13.86 12.61
C GLN A 78 -4.53 13.76 13.84
N PHE A 79 -3.91 13.60 15.01
CA PHE A 79 -4.60 13.72 16.29
C PHE A 79 -5.26 15.11 16.46
N HIS A 80 -4.52 16.19 16.20
CA HIS A 80 -4.98 17.57 16.42
C HIS A 80 -6.01 18.07 15.39
N ASP A 81 -6.13 17.39 14.24
CA ASP A 81 -7.14 17.71 13.22
C ASP A 81 -8.55 17.24 13.63
N LEU A 82 -8.65 16.45 14.71
CA LEU A 82 -9.89 15.85 15.17
C LEU A 82 -10.29 16.45 16.52
N LYS A 83 -11.27 17.36 16.49
CA LYS A 83 -11.88 17.97 17.69
C LYS A 83 -12.60 16.97 18.61
N SER A 84 -12.61 15.68 18.27
CA SER A 84 -13.46 14.66 18.87
C SER A 84 -12.75 13.72 19.86
N PHE A 85 -11.43 13.87 20.07
CA PHE A 85 -10.67 13.01 20.99
C PHE A 85 -10.05 13.85 22.09
N GLU A 86 -10.18 13.39 23.35
CA GLU A 86 -9.62 14.10 24.51
C GLU A 86 -8.16 13.70 24.74
N THR A 87 -7.77 12.47 24.34
CA THR A 87 -6.40 11.96 24.51
C THR A 87 -5.84 11.29 23.25
N GLU A 88 -4.50 11.30 23.12
CA GLU A 88 -3.79 10.62 22.02
C GLU A 88 -4.02 9.10 22.04
N GLU A 89 -4.13 8.50 23.23
CA GLU A 89 -4.42 7.08 23.39
C GLU A 89 -5.79 6.69 22.83
N GLU A 90 -6.83 7.50 23.08
CA GLU A 90 -8.17 7.30 22.51
C GLU A 90 -8.15 7.39 20.98
N TRP A 91 -7.45 8.37 20.43
CA TRP A 91 -7.28 8.50 18.99
C TRP A 91 -6.53 7.31 18.39
N GLN A 92 -5.43 6.89 19.00
CA GLN A 92 -4.64 5.75 18.54
C GLN A 92 -5.47 4.44 18.61
N SER A 93 -6.25 4.26 19.67
CA SER A 93 -7.18 3.14 19.83
C SER A 93 -8.26 3.16 18.73
N SER A 94 -8.90 4.30 18.50
CA SER A 94 -9.90 4.48 17.44
C SER A 94 -9.33 4.23 16.05
N ARG A 95 -8.14 4.79 15.75
CA ARG A 95 -7.42 4.56 14.50
C ARG A 95 -7.09 3.09 14.30
N ASN A 96 -6.63 2.39 15.35
CA ASN A 96 -6.34 0.95 15.29
C ASN A 96 -7.61 0.12 15.05
N ASN A 97 -8.73 0.49 15.68
CA ASN A 97 -10.02 -0.17 15.48
C ASN A 97 -10.53 0.02 14.05
N LEU A 98 -10.42 1.24 13.51
CA LEU A 98 -10.84 1.55 12.14
C LEU A 98 -9.88 1.00 11.08
N LYS A 99 -8.59 0.85 11.39
CA LYS A 99 -7.55 0.40 10.46
C LYS A 99 -7.91 -0.92 9.79
N CYS A 100 -8.49 -1.87 10.52
CA CYS A 100 -8.90 -3.16 9.95
C CYS A 100 -10.01 -2.98 8.88
N ILE A 101 -11.03 -2.16 9.18
CA ILE A 101 -12.16 -1.90 8.29
C ILE A 101 -11.69 -1.12 7.05
N ILE A 102 -10.91 -0.06 7.27
CA ILE A 102 -10.33 0.79 6.23
C ILE A 102 -9.43 -0.03 5.30
N SER A 103 -8.60 -0.92 5.85
CA SER A 103 -7.73 -1.78 5.05
C SER A 103 -8.51 -2.74 4.16
N ARG A 104 -9.58 -3.34 4.68
CA ARG A 104 -10.46 -4.23 3.92
C ARG A 104 -11.23 -3.49 2.82
N LEU A 105 -11.75 -2.31 3.13
CA LEU A 105 -12.42 -1.44 2.15
C LEU A 105 -11.47 -1.07 1.01
N LEU A 106 -10.23 -0.68 1.32
CA LEU A 106 -9.23 -0.34 0.32
C LEU A 106 -8.89 -1.55 -0.56
N GLN A 107 -8.67 -2.71 0.05
CA GLN A 107 -8.39 -3.97 -0.66
C GLN A 107 -9.54 -4.30 -1.63
N GLN A 108 -10.79 -4.27 -1.16
CA GLN A 108 -11.96 -4.56 -1.99
C GLN A 108 -12.10 -3.54 -3.13
N CYS A 109 -11.95 -2.25 -2.85
CA CYS A 109 -12.02 -1.23 -3.91
C CYS A 109 -10.94 -1.44 -4.97
N PHE A 110 -9.72 -1.74 -4.52
CA PHE A 110 -8.60 -1.97 -5.41
C PHE A 110 -8.81 -3.20 -6.30
N VAL A 111 -9.25 -4.33 -5.74
CA VAL A 111 -9.56 -5.53 -6.51
C VAL A 111 -10.64 -5.27 -7.56
N LEU A 112 -11.65 -4.49 -7.21
CA LEU A 112 -12.79 -4.20 -8.10
C LEU A 112 -12.45 -3.22 -9.22
N CYS A 113 -11.50 -2.30 -9.00
CA CYS A 113 -11.13 -1.23 -9.93
C CYS A 113 -9.62 -0.98 -9.90
N PRO A 114 -8.77 -1.94 -10.30
CA PRO A 114 -7.33 -1.88 -10.05
C PRO A 114 -6.65 -0.71 -10.76
N LEU A 115 -7.06 -0.37 -11.99
CA LEU A 115 -6.49 0.77 -12.72
C LEU A 115 -6.78 2.10 -12.03
N LYS A 116 -8.07 2.38 -11.75
CA LYS A 116 -8.46 3.60 -11.03
C LYS A 116 -7.96 3.63 -9.60
N GLY A 117 -7.81 2.46 -8.99
CA GLY A 117 -7.15 2.31 -7.71
C GLY A 117 -5.68 2.74 -7.76
N MET A 118 -4.92 2.23 -8.73
CA MET A 118 -3.53 2.65 -8.96
C MET A 118 -3.45 4.15 -9.26
N GLU A 119 -4.41 4.75 -9.97
CA GLU A 119 -4.43 6.20 -10.24
C GLU A 119 -4.59 6.99 -8.92
N CYS A 120 -5.55 6.58 -8.08
CA CYS A 120 -5.77 7.20 -6.77
C CYS A 120 -4.55 7.06 -5.85
N ILE A 121 -3.94 5.87 -5.83
CA ILE A 121 -2.71 5.61 -5.06
C ILE A 121 -1.55 6.42 -5.61
N GLY A 122 -1.44 6.59 -6.93
CA GLY A 122 -0.48 7.46 -7.59
C GLY A 122 -0.61 8.91 -7.18
N GLN A 123 -1.81 9.47 -7.26
CA GLN A 123 -2.11 10.84 -6.81
C GLN A 123 -1.78 11.02 -5.32
N PHE A 124 -2.17 10.05 -4.50
CA PHE A 124 -1.86 10.07 -3.07
C PHE A 124 -0.35 10.01 -2.82
N SER A 125 0.36 9.06 -3.44
CA SER A 125 1.81 8.90 -3.33
C SER A 125 2.53 10.19 -3.74
N MET A 126 2.13 10.79 -4.87
CA MET A 126 2.65 12.09 -5.31
C MET A 126 2.42 13.15 -4.26
N SER A 127 1.22 13.26 -3.70
CA SER A 127 0.92 14.28 -2.69
C SER A 127 1.67 14.10 -1.36
N VAL A 128 2.17 12.89 -1.06
CA VAL A 128 2.98 12.61 0.13
C VAL A 128 4.47 12.80 -0.18
N LEU A 129 4.94 12.28 -1.31
CA LEU A 129 6.37 12.25 -1.67
C LEU A 129 6.86 13.54 -2.36
N SER A 130 5.95 14.40 -2.86
CA SER A 130 6.33 15.71 -3.42
C SER A 130 6.47 16.81 -2.38
N GLY A 131 6.04 16.58 -1.13
CA GLY A 131 6.26 17.53 -0.04
C GLY A 131 7.76 17.67 0.21
N GLN A 132 8.28 18.89 0.12
CA GLN A 132 9.64 19.14 0.58
C GLN A 132 9.68 18.88 2.09
N PRO A 133 10.63 18.08 2.60
CA PRO A 133 10.83 18.00 4.04
C PRO A 133 11.16 19.41 4.53
N ASP A 134 10.38 19.91 5.49
CA ASP A 134 10.49 21.29 5.98
C ASP A 134 11.95 21.61 6.34
N ALA A 135 12.58 22.52 5.60
CA ALA A 135 13.99 22.87 5.77
C ALA A 135 14.30 23.50 7.14
N GLN A 136 13.27 23.94 7.88
CA GLN A 136 13.38 24.46 9.24
C GLN A 136 13.38 23.36 10.32
N HIS A 137 13.10 22.11 9.97
CA HIS A 137 13.17 20.97 10.89
C HIS A 137 14.49 20.19 10.81
N VAL A 138 15.53 20.86 10.32
CA VAL A 138 16.92 20.45 10.49
C VAL A 138 17.24 20.52 11.99
N ASN A 139 17.25 19.37 12.65
CA ASN A 139 17.85 19.14 13.96
C ASN A 139 17.03 19.47 15.23
N SER A 140 15.78 19.02 15.31
CA SER A 140 15.30 18.52 16.60
C SER A 140 15.23 17.00 16.54
N ILE A 141 16.40 16.36 16.48
CA ILE A 141 16.48 14.90 16.41
C ILE A 141 15.96 14.25 17.72
N GLY A 142 15.79 15.04 18.79
CA GLY A 142 15.08 14.71 20.03
C GLY A 142 13.60 15.14 20.12
N HIS A 143 13.03 15.83 19.13
CA HIS A 143 11.59 16.08 19.06
C HIS A 143 10.95 15.23 17.96
N CYS A 144 11.00 13.92 18.18
CA CYS A 144 10.08 12.94 17.61
C CYS A 144 8.66 13.24 18.09
N THR A 145 8.04 14.31 17.63
CA THR A 145 6.61 14.45 17.88
C THR A 145 5.88 13.65 16.80
N ILE A 146 4.95 12.80 17.24
CA ILE A 146 3.90 12.12 16.45
C ILE A 146 3.09 13.13 15.59
N GLN A 147 3.36 14.43 15.76
CA GLN A 147 2.79 15.60 15.12
C GLN A 147 3.39 15.92 13.73
N ASN A 148 4.52 15.33 13.32
CA ASN A 148 5.04 15.60 11.98
C ASN A 148 4.18 14.88 10.93
N THR A 149 3.41 15.69 10.21
CA THR A 149 2.46 15.31 9.16
C THR A 149 3.08 14.41 8.09
N GLN A 150 4.37 14.61 7.80
CA GLN A 150 5.10 13.82 6.82
C GLN A 150 5.36 12.39 7.30
N TYR A 151 5.66 12.17 8.58
CA TYR A 151 5.81 10.82 9.14
C TYR A 151 4.51 10.05 9.12
N VAL A 152 3.42 10.69 9.57
CA VAL A 152 2.08 10.07 9.60
C VAL A 152 1.64 9.70 8.18
N ALA A 153 1.84 10.60 7.22
CA ALA A 153 1.50 10.37 5.83
C ALA A 153 2.33 9.25 5.19
N LEU A 154 3.63 9.16 5.48
CA LEU A 154 4.50 8.08 5.01
C LEU A 154 4.18 6.73 5.65
N ASP A 155 3.84 6.69 6.94
CA ASP A 155 3.37 5.47 7.60
C ASP A 155 2.04 4.99 6.98
N GLY A 156 1.14 5.93 6.69
CA GLY A 156 -0.08 5.66 5.95
C GLY A 156 0.17 5.14 4.54
N LEU A 157 1.12 5.72 3.82
CA LEU A 157 1.54 5.26 2.49
C LEU A 157 2.11 3.83 2.55
N GLY A 158 2.88 3.51 3.59
CA GLY A 158 3.38 2.16 3.89
C GLY A 158 2.27 1.14 4.04
N ASP A 159 1.22 1.49 4.81
CA ASP A 159 0.04 0.64 4.96
C ASP A 159 -0.68 0.42 3.62
N ILE A 160 -0.87 1.49 2.83
CA ILE A 160 -1.53 1.43 1.51
C ILE A 160 -0.77 0.49 0.58
N TYR A 161 0.55 0.61 0.47
CA TYR A 161 1.36 -0.21 -0.44
C TYR A 161 1.32 -1.68 -0.05
N ARG A 162 1.37 -1.98 1.25
CA ARG A 162 1.19 -3.34 1.74
C ARG A 162 -0.19 -3.89 1.39
N ILE A 163 -1.26 -3.12 1.60
CA ILE A 163 -2.62 -3.56 1.27
C ILE A 163 -2.73 -3.87 -0.24
N VAL A 164 -2.20 -2.99 -1.07
CA VAL A 164 -2.33 -3.07 -2.53
C VAL A 164 -1.45 -4.16 -3.10
N PHE A 165 -0.14 -4.10 -2.86
CA PHE A 165 0.79 -5.02 -3.48
C PHE A 165 0.88 -6.35 -2.75
N GLU A 166 0.85 -6.39 -1.42
CA GLU A 166 1.01 -7.66 -0.69
C GLU A 166 -0.32 -8.38 -0.45
N ASN A 167 -1.40 -7.65 -0.17
CA ASN A 167 -2.66 -8.27 0.25
C ASN A 167 -3.71 -8.36 -0.86
N SER A 168 -3.62 -7.56 -1.94
CA SER A 168 -4.64 -7.56 -3.01
C SER A 168 -4.25 -8.41 -4.22
N ILE A 169 -3.00 -8.90 -4.28
CA ILE A 169 -2.46 -9.66 -5.40
C ILE A 169 -2.22 -11.12 -4.99
N ARG A 170 -2.64 -12.05 -5.84
CA ARG A 170 -2.40 -13.48 -5.70
C ARG A 170 -1.13 -13.86 -6.45
N TYR A 171 -0.07 -14.17 -5.70
CA TYR A 171 1.21 -14.58 -6.26
C TYR A 171 1.25 -16.08 -6.58
N ALA A 172 1.82 -16.48 -7.73
CA ALA A 172 1.92 -17.89 -8.12
C ALA A 172 2.92 -18.67 -7.23
N THR A 173 3.90 -17.98 -6.64
CA THR A 173 4.91 -18.55 -5.73
C THR A 173 4.38 -18.92 -4.35
N HIS A 174 3.12 -18.59 -4.02
CA HIS A 174 2.52 -18.88 -2.71
C HIS A 174 2.19 -20.36 -2.44
N LYS A 175 2.57 -21.31 -3.31
CA LYS A 175 2.45 -22.74 -3.00
C LYS A 175 3.31 -23.19 -1.80
N HIS A 176 4.33 -22.42 -1.37
CA HIS A 176 5.25 -22.86 -0.30
C HIS A 176 5.55 -21.87 0.85
N SER A 177 5.02 -20.65 0.89
CA SER A 177 5.25 -19.74 2.03
C SER A 177 4.05 -19.72 3.00
N ILE A 178 4.13 -20.56 4.03
CA ILE A 178 3.23 -20.59 5.18
C ILE A 178 3.43 -19.31 6.01
N HIS A 179 2.86 -18.20 5.55
CA HIS A 179 2.50 -17.03 6.38
C HIS A 179 1.36 -16.21 5.76
N ALA A 180 0.69 -16.74 4.73
CA ALA A 180 -0.70 -16.37 4.50
C ALA A 180 -1.41 -16.53 5.83
N PHE A 181 -2.08 -15.46 6.27
CA PHE A 181 -3.03 -15.43 7.37
C PHE A 181 -3.47 -16.86 7.68
N LYS A 182 -3.11 -17.37 8.87
CA LYS A 182 -3.91 -18.44 9.46
C LYS A 182 -5.31 -17.84 9.60
N ALA A 183 -6.08 -17.90 8.51
CA ALA A 183 -7.50 -18.04 8.55
C ALA A 183 -7.67 -19.26 9.43
N LYS A 184 -7.86 -19.00 10.73
CA LYS A 184 -8.47 -19.94 11.64
C LYS A 184 -9.60 -20.55 10.82
N LYS A 185 -9.53 -21.87 10.62
CA LYS A 185 -10.65 -22.68 10.15
C LYS A 185 -11.88 -22.21 10.91
N ASN A 186 -12.66 -21.33 10.32
CA ASN A 186 -13.93 -20.89 10.84
C ASN A 186 -14.71 -20.41 9.62
N THR A 187 -15.63 -21.29 9.26
CA THR A 187 -16.85 -21.04 8.51
C THR A 187 -16.68 -20.52 7.09
N THR A 188 -17.73 -20.75 6.32
CA THR A 188 -17.94 -20.53 4.89
C THR A 188 -17.88 -19.04 4.48
N ALA A 189 -17.13 -18.21 5.20
CA ALA A 189 -17.16 -16.76 5.14
C ALA A 189 -15.91 -16.19 4.45
N GLN A 190 -16.15 -15.47 3.36
CA GLN A 190 -15.25 -14.55 2.66
C GLN A 190 -14.10 -15.19 1.85
N ARG A 191 -14.45 -15.70 0.66
CA ARG A 191 -13.56 -15.63 -0.50
C ARG A 191 -13.44 -14.16 -0.88
N VAL A 192 -12.32 -13.52 -0.58
CA VAL A 192 -11.97 -12.24 -1.21
C VAL A 192 -11.27 -12.59 -2.51
N THR A 193 -11.86 -12.25 -3.65
CA THR A 193 -11.21 -12.33 -4.95
C THR A 193 -9.94 -11.49 -4.89
N LEU A 194 -8.81 -12.04 -5.31
CA LEU A 194 -7.54 -11.34 -5.39
C LEU A 194 -7.21 -11.14 -6.87
N ILE A 195 -6.49 -10.08 -7.19
CA ILE A 195 -5.99 -9.86 -8.55
C ILE A 195 -4.91 -10.90 -8.82
N ASP A 196 -5.03 -11.62 -9.93
CA ASP A 196 -3.98 -12.56 -10.34
C ASP A 196 -2.70 -11.80 -10.71
N GLU A 197 -1.53 -12.29 -10.31
CA GLU A 197 -0.27 -11.62 -10.64
C GLU A 197 -0.05 -11.46 -12.15
N SER A 198 -0.64 -12.33 -12.98
CA SER A 198 -0.61 -12.22 -14.46
C SER A 198 -1.22 -10.91 -14.99
N ALA A 199 -2.05 -10.21 -14.20
CA ALA A 199 -2.53 -8.87 -14.53
C ALA A 199 -1.39 -7.83 -14.69
N PHE A 200 -0.18 -8.17 -14.24
CA PHE A 200 1.02 -7.36 -14.40
C PHE A 200 1.92 -7.81 -15.57
N ASP A 201 1.55 -8.81 -16.38
CA ASP A 201 2.41 -9.33 -17.45
C ASP A 201 2.48 -8.40 -18.68
N GLY A 202 3.56 -8.56 -19.47
CA GLY A 202 3.77 -7.81 -20.72
C GLY A 202 3.92 -6.31 -20.49
N ASP A 203 3.10 -5.52 -21.20
CA ASP A 203 3.00 -4.07 -21.06
C ASP A 203 1.65 -3.67 -20.48
N SER A 204 1.16 -4.43 -19.48
CA SER A 204 -0.10 -4.10 -18.84
C SER A 204 -0.06 -2.69 -18.22
N PRO A 205 -1.17 -1.94 -18.25
CA PRO A 205 -1.21 -0.62 -17.65
C PRO A 205 -0.91 -0.64 -16.14
N LEU A 206 -1.26 -1.73 -15.43
CA LEU A 206 -0.93 -1.92 -14.01
C LEU A 206 0.57 -2.01 -13.78
N LEU A 207 1.30 -2.71 -14.64
CA LEU A 207 2.76 -2.78 -14.56
C LEU A 207 3.40 -1.42 -14.82
N MET A 208 2.94 -0.69 -15.84
CA MET A 208 3.43 0.66 -16.14
C MET A 208 3.21 1.63 -14.98
N MET A 209 2.03 1.60 -14.36
CA MET A 209 1.71 2.45 -13.21
C MET A 209 2.54 2.06 -11.98
N ALA A 210 2.75 0.76 -11.73
CA ALA A 210 3.65 0.31 -10.67
C ALA A 210 5.10 0.79 -10.90
N GLN A 211 5.56 0.80 -12.15
CA GLN A 211 6.87 1.34 -12.52
C GLN A 211 6.96 2.86 -12.28
N GLN A 212 5.90 3.62 -12.56
CA GLN A 212 5.85 5.06 -12.27
C GLN A 212 5.88 5.34 -10.76
N LEU A 213 5.12 4.57 -9.97
CA LEU A 213 5.15 4.65 -8.51
C LEU A 213 6.54 4.32 -7.97
N HIS A 214 7.18 3.28 -8.49
CA HIS A 214 8.54 2.91 -8.12
C HIS A 214 9.54 4.03 -8.36
N ALA A 215 9.49 4.64 -9.54
CA ALA A 215 10.34 5.78 -9.89
C ALA A 215 10.10 6.99 -8.97
N LEU A 216 8.86 7.22 -8.56
CA LEU A 216 8.52 8.27 -7.59
C LEU A 216 9.14 7.98 -6.21
N VAL A 217 9.02 6.75 -5.71
CA VAL A 217 9.59 6.35 -4.41
C VAL A 217 11.12 6.45 -4.44
N LEU A 218 11.78 6.03 -5.53
CA LEU A 218 13.23 6.13 -5.66
C LEU A 218 13.76 7.56 -5.72
N LYS A 219 12.98 8.49 -6.28
CA LYS A 219 13.34 9.92 -6.36
C LYS A 219 13.20 10.66 -5.03
N TYR A 220 12.51 10.08 -4.06
CA TYR A 220 12.33 10.72 -2.76
C TYR A 220 13.65 10.75 -1.98
N ASP A 221 14.30 11.92 -1.94
CA ASP A 221 15.54 12.10 -1.20
C ASP A 221 15.26 12.38 0.27
N CYS A 222 15.54 11.38 1.09
CA CYS A 222 15.52 11.50 2.54
C CYS A 222 16.79 10.96 3.19
N ALA A 223 17.89 10.82 2.45
CA ALA A 223 19.09 10.10 2.92
C ALA A 223 19.69 10.68 4.22
N ARG A 224 19.43 11.96 4.50
CA ARG A 224 19.88 12.66 5.71
C ARG A 224 18.98 12.46 6.93
N ASP A 225 17.74 12.02 6.71
CA ASP A 225 16.76 11.74 7.76
C ASP A 225 16.55 10.23 7.88
N THR A 226 17.14 9.65 8.92
CA THR A 226 17.05 8.21 9.16
C THR A 226 15.62 7.74 9.46
N GLN A 227 14.74 8.60 9.98
CA GLN A 227 13.37 8.26 10.28
C GLN A 227 12.49 8.27 9.03
N LEU A 228 12.61 9.30 8.19
CA LEU A 228 11.94 9.34 6.88
C LEU A 228 12.44 8.18 6.00
N SER A 229 13.76 7.97 5.93
CA SER A 229 14.37 6.87 5.17
C SER A 229 13.83 5.51 5.58
N SER A 230 13.67 5.26 6.88
CA SER A 230 13.15 3.99 7.39
C SER A 230 11.72 3.67 6.92
N ARG A 231 10.94 4.67 6.47
CA ARG A 231 9.57 4.53 5.96
C ARG A 231 9.51 4.31 4.46
N ILE A 232 10.57 4.63 3.73
CA ILE A 232 10.68 4.40 2.29
C ILE A 232 10.98 2.94 1.97
N TYR A 233 11.83 2.27 2.76
CA TYR A 233 12.22 0.89 2.47
C TYR A 233 11.05 -0.12 2.44
N PRO A 234 10.04 -0.03 3.35
CA PRO A 234 8.83 -0.83 3.23
C PRO A 234 8.11 -0.65 1.88
N LEU A 235 8.02 0.58 1.36
CA LEU A 235 7.40 0.87 0.06
C LEU A 235 8.13 0.15 -1.07
N LEU A 236 9.47 0.25 -1.08
CA LEU A 236 10.31 -0.45 -2.05
C LEU A 236 10.15 -1.97 -1.92
N SER A 237 10.05 -2.50 -0.71
CA SER A 237 9.91 -3.94 -0.48
C SER A 237 8.55 -4.51 -0.86
N ALA A 238 7.51 -3.69 -0.93
CA ALA A 238 6.14 -4.11 -1.25
C ALA A 238 5.94 -4.35 -2.76
N MET A 239 6.68 -3.67 -3.64
CA MET A 239 6.50 -3.71 -5.10
C MET A 239 7.07 -4.97 -5.78
N ILE A 240 7.01 -6.12 -5.13
CA ILE A 240 7.52 -7.39 -5.65
C ILE A 240 6.96 -7.78 -7.03
N PRO A 241 5.66 -7.57 -7.35
CA PRO A 241 5.12 -7.92 -8.67
C PRO A 241 5.87 -7.23 -9.83
N LEU A 242 6.36 -6.01 -9.59
CA LEU A 242 7.13 -5.23 -10.55
C LEU A 242 8.50 -5.87 -10.79
N TYR A 243 9.21 -6.25 -9.72
CA TYR A 243 10.58 -6.75 -9.80
C TYR A 243 10.72 -8.06 -10.56
N SER A 244 9.71 -8.94 -10.48
CA SER A 244 9.70 -10.18 -11.25
C SER A 244 9.63 -9.96 -12.76
N ARG A 245 9.18 -8.77 -13.21
CA ARG A 245 8.88 -8.47 -14.62
C ARG A 245 9.74 -7.36 -15.20
N ARG A 246 10.28 -6.49 -14.35
CA ARG A 246 11.17 -5.38 -14.69
C ARG A 246 12.40 -5.48 -13.80
N THR A 247 13.35 -6.32 -14.20
CA THR A 247 14.61 -6.56 -13.46
C THR A 247 15.45 -5.30 -13.30
N GLN A 248 15.34 -4.33 -14.23
CA GLN A 248 15.96 -3.01 -14.09
C GLN A 248 15.45 -2.25 -12.84
N CYS A 249 14.15 -2.33 -12.54
CA CYS A 249 13.59 -1.71 -11.34
C CYS A 249 14.14 -2.38 -10.07
N LEU A 250 14.33 -3.70 -10.09
CA LEU A 250 14.94 -4.44 -9.00
C LEU A 250 16.40 -4.01 -8.78
N GLN A 251 17.17 -3.87 -9.85
CA GLN A 251 18.55 -3.40 -9.78
C GLN A 251 18.64 -2.01 -9.13
N LEU A 252 17.83 -1.05 -9.60
CA LEU A 252 17.79 0.30 -9.01
C LEU A 252 17.39 0.29 -7.53
N THR A 253 16.45 -0.59 -7.15
CA THR A 253 16.08 -0.78 -5.73
C THR A 253 17.24 -1.33 -4.91
N PHE A 254 17.95 -2.34 -5.40
CA PHE A 254 19.10 -2.91 -4.71
C PHE A 254 20.26 -1.92 -4.61
N ASP A 255 20.57 -1.19 -5.68
CA ASP A 255 21.59 -0.14 -5.67
C ASP A 255 21.29 0.89 -4.58
N ARG A 256 20.02 1.34 -4.50
CA ARG A 256 19.58 2.27 -3.45
C ARG A 256 19.71 1.66 -2.05
N LEU A 257 19.16 0.48 -1.82
CA LEU A 257 19.15 -0.16 -0.49
C LEU A 257 20.57 -0.48 0.00
N LEU A 258 21.46 -0.93 -0.88
CA LEU A 258 22.85 -1.23 -0.53
C LEU A 258 23.64 0.05 -0.24
N THR A 259 23.46 1.08 -1.07
CA THR A 259 24.06 2.41 -0.83
C THR A 259 23.63 2.95 0.52
N ASP A 260 22.33 2.97 0.80
CA ASP A 260 21.78 3.48 2.05
C ASP A 260 22.22 2.65 3.27
N PHE A 261 22.37 1.33 3.11
CA PHE A 261 22.87 0.46 4.18
C PHE A 261 24.34 0.77 4.55
N GLN A 262 25.15 1.14 3.55
CA GLN A 262 26.57 1.47 3.71
C GLN A 262 26.80 2.89 4.26
N LEU A 263 25.79 3.78 4.21
CA LEU A 263 25.93 5.12 4.77
C LEU A 263 26.36 5.08 6.25
N LYS A 264 27.33 5.94 6.57
CA LYS A 264 27.79 6.14 7.94
C LYS A 264 26.66 6.78 8.73
N LEU A 265 26.46 6.30 9.96
CA LEU A 265 25.49 6.90 10.86
C LEU A 265 26.00 8.29 11.27
N PRO A 266 25.20 9.37 11.12
CA PRO A 266 25.60 10.70 11.54
C PRO A 266 25.54 10.79 13.07
N LEU A 267 26.51 10.20 13.75
CA LEU A 267 26.60 10.20 15.20
C LEU A 267 27.48 11.37 15.65
N ASN A 268 26.87 12.36 16.29
CA ASN A 268 27.60 13.34 17.09
C ASN A 268 27.49 12.93 18.57
N PRO A 269 28.53 12.32 19.18
CA PRO A 269 28.49 11.86 20.56
C PRO A 269 28.33 12.99 21.58
N SER A 270 28.55 14.25 21.17
CA SER A 270 28.41 15.43 22.02
C SER A 270 27.00 16.06 21.98
N SER A 271 26.07 15.52 21.20
CA SER A 271 24.68 16.00 21.13
C SER A 271 23.86 15.47 22.31
N ALA A 272 22.97 16.31 22.88
CA ALA A 272 22.02 15.89 23.91
C ALA A 272 21.13 14.72 23.44
N ASP A 273 20.85 14.63 22.14
CA ASP A 273 20.00 13.62 21.52
C ASP A 273 20.80 12.42 20.95
N ALA A 274 22.10 12.30 21.27
CA ALA A 274 22.98 11.31 20.66
C ALA A 274 22.49 9.85 20.80
N PHE A 275 21.81 9.53 21.91
CA PHE A 275 21.23 8.21 22.14
C PHE A 275 20.06 7.92 21.18
N ASP A 276 19.10 8.85 21.06
CA ASP A 276 17.94 8.68 20.19
C ASP A 276 18.32 8.69 18.70
N ILE A 277 19.27 9.56 18.32
CA ILE A 277 19.89 9.54 16.99
C ILE A 277 20.45 8.15 16.69
N LYS A 278 21.19 7.56 17.63
CA LYS A 278 21.78 6.23 17.48
C LYS A 278 20.71 5.14 17.36
N CYS A 279 19.67 5.16 18.19
CA CYS A 279 18.57 4.21 18.12
C CYS A 279 17.84 4.26 16.77
N ASN A 280 17.53 5.46 16.28
CA ASN A 280 16.87 5.67 15.00
C ASN A 280 17.74 5.23 13.82
N ALA A 281 19.02 5.57 13.86
CA ALA A 281 20.02 5.15 12.89
C ALA A 281 20.15 3.62 12.80
N VAL A 282 20.21 2.93 13.94
CA VAL A 282 20.23 1.46 14.01
C VAL A 282 18.93 0.86 13.48
N ALA A 283 17.78 1.42 13.87
CA ALA A 283 16.47 0.98 13.37
C ALA A 283 16.35 1.14 11.85
N CYS A 284 16.87 2.25 11.30
CA CYS A 284 16.92 2.51 9.87
C CYS A 284 17.74 1.46 9.12
N LYS A 285 18.95 1.12 9.60
CA LYS A 285 19.75 0.03 9.01
C LYS A 285 19.04 -1.32 9.07
N ARG A 286 18.39 -1.64 10.20
CA ARG A 286 17.59 -2.86 10.33
C ARG A 286 16.46 -2.90 9.31
N ARG A 287 15.76 -1.80 9.08
CA ARG A 287 14.69 -1.72 8.08
C ARG A 287 15.21 -1.86 6.65
N THR A 288 16.36 -1.27 6.34
CA THR A 288 17.03 -1.43 5.04
C THR A 288 17.37 -2.89 4.78
N ALA A 289 18.00 -3.56 5.76
CA ALA A 289 18.33 -4.98 5.69
C ALA A 289 17.08 -5.86 5.58
N PHE A 290 16.02 -5.53 6.33
CA PHE A 290 14.75 -6.24 6.25
C PHE A 290 14.14 -6.15 4.86
N ALA A 291 14.15 -4.97 4.23
CA ALA A 291 13.65 -4.78 2.86
C ALA A 291 14.43 -5.65 1.84
N LEU A 292 15.76 -5.66 1.93
CA LEU A 292 16.62 -6.53 1.10
C LEU A 292 16.24 -8.00 1.26
N LEU A 293 16.17 -8.47 2.51
CA LEU A 293 15.83 -9.85 2.82
C LEU A 293 14.40 -10.21 2.40
N HIS A 294 13.44 -9.29 2.54
CA HIS A 294 12.06 -9.50 2.15
C HIS A 294 11.95 -9.74 0.64
N ILE A 295 12.59 -8.88 -0.17
CA ILE A 295 12.63 -9.02 -1.63
C ILE A 295 13.31 -10.36 -2.00
N ALA A 296 14.50 -10.62 -1.44
CA ALA A 296 15.28 -11.83 -1.75
C ALA A 296 14.53 -13.13 -1.40
N LYS A 297 13.80 -13.16 -0.28
CA LYS A 297 13.00 -14.33 0.12
C LYS A 297 11.81 -14.59 -0.78
N ARG A 298 11.24 -13.53 -1.37
CA ARG A 298 10.00 -13.61 -2.16
C ARG A 298 10.25 -13.94 -3.62
N ILE A 299 11.34 -13.44 -4.18
CA ILE A 299 11.72 -13.66 -5.59
C ILE A 299 13.18 -14.12 -5.71
N PRO A 300 13.56 -15.23 -5.04
CA PRO A 300 14.96 -15.66 -4.97
C PRO A 300 15.56 -15.91 -6.35
N HIS A 301 14.80 -16.55 -7.25
CA HIS A 301 15.21 -16.86 -8.62
C HIS A 301 15.60 -15.61 -9.44
N VAL A 302 14.93 -14.48 -9.20
CA VAL A 302 15.26 -13.19 -9.85
C VAL A 302 16.47 -12.53 -9.17
N CYS A 303 16.63 -12.73 -7.87
CA CYS A 303 17.68 -12.07 -7.08
C CYS A 303 19.06 -12.71 -7.24
N VAL A 304 19.16 -14.01 -7.58
CA VAL A 304 20.46 -14.72 -7.69
C VAL A 304 21.47 -13.96 -8.57
N GLN A 305 21.01 -13.39 -9.69
CA GLN A 305 21.86 -12.65 -10.63
C GLN A 305 22.45 -11.35 -10.05
N PHE A 306 21.79 -10.76 -9.03
CA PHE A 306 22.21 -9.51 -8.40
C PHE A 306 22.94 -9.72 -7.07
N ILE A 307 22.78 -10.88 -6.43
CA ILE A 307 23.36 -11.19 -5.11
C ILE A 307 24.78 -11.77 -5.24
N GLN A 308 25.10 -12.49 -6.32
CA GLN A 308 26.44 -13.06 -6.52
C GLN A 308 27.61 -12.06 -6.41
N PRO A 309 27.51 -10.82 -6.92
CA PRO A 309 28.56 -9.81 -6.75
C PRO A 309 28.70 -9.27 -5.33
N ILE A 310 27.66 -9.39 -4.50
CA ILE A 310 27.60 -8.82 -3.13
C ILE A 310 28.27 -9.74 -2.10
N TRP A 311 28.35 -11.05 -2.40
CA TRP A 311 28.87 -12.09 -1.49
C TRP A 311 30.34 -12.44 -1.71
N LYS A 312 31.00 -11.82 -2.69
CA LYS A 312 32.45 -11.91 -2.90
C LYS A 312 33.16 -10.77 -2.19
#